data_AF-A0A7V6Q390-F1
#
_entry.id   AF-A0A7V6Q390-F1
#
_cell.length_a   1.000
_cell.length_b   1.000
_cell.length_c   1.000
_cell.angle_alpha   90.00
_cell.angle_beta   90.00
_cell.angle_gamma   90.00
#
_symmetry.space_group_name_H-M   'P 1'
#
loop_
_entity.id
_entity.type
_entity.pdbx_description
1 polymer ?
#
loop_
_entity_poly.entity_id
_entity_poly.type
_entity_poly.pdbx_seq_one_letter_code
_entity_poly.pdbx_strand_id
1 'polypeptide(L)'
;MVKAMVVGTHIGTVDLLQRRVGGILKDIAKVDVCWFEDLDKTDADIYISYAHGMRFPLIKEKFKNTDKKVIGAELTILPVGVRMLNAVPKGQKMGVVAEHLRCANYFLSEIIRTGVLDYKFSAGPISAMKDMDVDVYAIPEELIGLVKKGDNRGKSLIQIPRTITPMCAAELINAALEV
;
A
#
# COMPACT_ATOMS: atom_id res chain seq x y z
N MET A 1 -17.72 13.07 -17.04
CA MET A 1 -17.22 12.78 -15.68
C MET A 1 -16.19 11.69 -15.82
N VAL A 2 -14.95 11.97 -15.43
CA VAL A 2 -13.80 11.05 -15.54
C VAL A 2 -14.09 9.78 -14.75
N LYS A 3 -13.75 8.62 -15.31
CA LYS A 3 -13.86 7.31 -14.67
C LYS A 3 -12.48 6.84 -14.23
N ALA A 4 -12.28 6.70 -12.92
CA ALA A 4 -11.06 6.15 -12.35
C ALA A 4 -11.34 4.78 -11.72
N MET A 5 -10.45 3.82 -11.96
CA MET A 5 -10.52 2.47 -11.41
C MET A 5 -9.34 2.22 -10.49
N VAL A 6 -9.61 1.88 -9.23
CA VAL A 6 -8.62 1.28 -8.35
C VAL A 6 -8.52 -0.21 -8.67
N VAL A 7 -7.33 -0.64 -9.07
CA VAL A 7 -7.03 -2.02 -9.49
C VAL A 7 -6.16 -2.70 -8.44
N GLY A 8 -6.62 -3.86 -7.95
CA GLY A 8 -5.83 -4.65 -7.02
C GLY A 8 -6.24 -6.13 -6.97
N THR A 9 -5.55 -6.88 -6.12
CA THR A 9 -5.76 -8.33 -5.90
C THR A 9 -6.20 -8.65 -4.47
N HIS A 10 -6.02 -7.70 -3.55
CA HIS A 10 -6.33 -7.87 -2.13
C HIS A 10 -7.34 -6.83 -1.69
N ILE A 11 -8.41 -7.28 -1.06
CA ILE A 11 -9.52 -6.42 -0.68
C ILE A 11 -9.10 -5.28 0.24
N GLY A 12 -8.24 -5.54 1.23
CA GLY A 12 -7.77 -4.48 2.14
C GLY A 12 -7.00 -3.38 1.40
N THR A 13 -6.13 -3.74 0.46
CA THR A 13 -5.37 -2.76 -0.34
C THR A 13 -6.30 -1.97 -1.25
N VAL A 14 -7.23 -2.66 -1.91
CA VAL A 14 -8.23 -2.04 -2.79
C VAL A 14 -9.13 -1.07 -2.02
N ASP A 15 -9.63 -1.47 -0.85
CA ASP A 15 -10.49 -0.64 -0.01
C ASP A 15 -9.75 0.59 0.53
N LEU A 16 -8.48 0.43 0.92
CA LEU A 16 -7.66 1.56 1.34
C LEU A 16 -7.46 2.53 0.17
N LEU A 17 -7.03 2.03 -0.99
CA LEU A 17 -6.79 2.87 -2.16
C LEU A 17 -8.07 3.55 -2.63
N GLN A 18 -9.19 2.84 -2.76
CA GLN A 18 -10.47 3.42 -3.19
C GLN A 18 -10.94 4.51 -2.25
N ARG A 19 -10.80 4.33 -0.93
CA ARG A 19 -11.14 5.37 0.05
C ARG A 19 -10.25 6.61 -0.07
N ARG A 20 -8.93 6.42 -0.22
CA ARG A 20 -7.97 7.54 -0.31
C ARG A 20 -8.10 8.28 -1.64
N VAL A 21 -8.10 7.55 -2.74
CA VAL A 21 -8.26 8.09 -4.10
C VAL A 21 -9.63 8.74 -4.26
N GLY A 22 -10.70 8.09 -3.81
CA GLY A 22 -12.06 8.65 -3.84
C GLY A 22 -12.19 9.95 -3.05
N GLY A 23 -11.48 10.07 -1.94
CA GLY A 23 -11.39 11.35 -1.20
C GLY A 23 -10.61 12.43 -1.95
N ILE A 24 -9.50 12.07 -2.60
CA ILE A 24 -8.65 13.00 -3.36
C ILE A 24 -9.36 13.51 -4.63
N LEU A 25 -10.05 12.61 -5.34
CA LEU A 25 -10.73 12.91 -6.60
C LEU A 25 -12.22 13.21 -6.42
N LYS A 26 -12.64 13.50 -5.18
CA LYS A 26 -14.02 13.87 -4.89
C LYS A 26 -14.41 15.07 -5.75
N ASP A 27 -15.58 14.97 -6.39
CA ASP A 27 -16.13 15.98 -7.30
C ASP A 27 -15.31 16.20 -8.61
N ILE A 28 -14.24 15.43 -8.84
CA ILE A 28 -13.41 15.44 -10.06
C ILE A 28 -13.67 14.19 -10.91
N ALA A 29 -13.63 13.01 -10.29
CA ALA A 29 -13.80 11.73 -10.97
C ALA A 29 -14.69 10.76 -10.18
N LYS A 30 -15.39 9.87 -10.88
CA LYS A 30 -16.03 8.71 -10.27
C LYS A 30 -14.98 7.62 -10.07
N VAL A 31 -14.73 7.26 -8.81
CA VAL A 31 -13.75 6.25 -8.43
C VAL A 31 -14.45 4.95 -8.05
N ASP A 32 -14.27 3.92 -8.88
CA ASP A 32 -14.77 2.57 -8.65
C ASP A 32 -13.60 1.58 -8.49
N VAL A 33 -13.94 0.33 -8.19
CA VAL A 33 -12.97 -0.76 -7.96
C VAL A 33 -13.00 -1.75 -9.12
N CYS A 34 -11.83 -2.26 -9.48
CA CYS A 34 -11.64 -3.34 -10.43
C CYS A 34 -10.67 -4.39 -9.84
N TRP A 35 -11.03 -5.67 -9.94
CA TRP A 35 -10.08 -6.76 -9.66
C TRP A 35 -9.14 -6.93 -10.85
N PHE A 36 -7.87 -7.24 -10.59
CA PHE A 36 -6.86 -7.39 -11.65
C PHE A 36 -7.30 -8.37 -12.76
N GLU A 37 -8.01 -9.44 -12.38
CA GLU A 37 -8.52 -10.48 -13.27
C GLU A 37 -9.64 -9.97 -14.22
N ASP A 38 -10.33 -8.90 -13.84
CA ASP A 38 -11.42 -8.30 -14.60
C ASP A 38 -11.01 -7.03 -15.37
N LEU A 39 -9.70 -6.72 -15.41
CA LEU A 39 -9.16 -5.51 -16.02
C LEU A 39 -9.48 -5.37 -17.52
N ASP A 40 -9.70 -6.48 -18.24
CA ASP A 40 -10.13 -6.49 -19.65
C ASP A 40 -11.60 -6.13 -19.84
N LYS A 41 -12.40 -6.18 -18.77
CA LYS A 41 -13.85 -5.93 -18.81
C LYS A 41 -14.21 -4.51 -18.38
N THR A 42 -13.22 -3.70 -18.03
CA THR A 42 -13.42 -2.33 -17.56
C THR A 42 -12.98 -1.34 -18.62
N ASP A 43 -13.79 -0.30 -18.80
CA ASP A 43 -13.44 0.89 -19.57
C ASP A 43 -13.42 2.11 -18.65
N ALA A 44 -12.21 2.50 -18.25
CA ALA A 44 -11.93 3.65 -17.42
C ALA A 44 -10.89 4.54 -18.10
N ASP A 45 -10.88 5.80 -17.70
CA ASP A 45 -9.95 6.82 -18.18
C ASP A 45 -8.60 6.72 -17.46
N ILE A 46 -8.66 6.37 -16.17
CA ILE A 46 -7.51 6.28 -15.27
C ILE A 46 -7.53 4.95 -14.51
N TYR A 47 -6.42 4.23 -14.53
CA TYR A 47 -6.20 3.01 -13.73
C TYR A 47 -5.18 3.28 -12.64
N ILE A 48 -5.50 2.93 -11.40
CA ILE A 48 -4.71 3.26 -10.22
C ILE A 48 -4.42 1.97 -9.47
N SER A 49 -3.15 1.64 -9.24
CA SER A 49 -2.76 0.43 -8.51
C SER A 49 -1.59 0.71 -7.58
N TYR A 50 -1.37 -0.12 -6.56
CA TYR A 50 -0.23 0.06 -5.65
C TYR A 50 1.10 0.03 -6.42
N ALA A 51 1.87 1.13 -6.35
CA ALA A 51 3.07 1.34 -7.17
C ALA A 51 4.12 0.23 -7.02
N HIS A 52 4.29 -0.28 -5.80
CA HIS A 52 5.29 -1.31 -5.48
C HIS A 52 4.73 -2.74 -5.55
N GLY A 53 3.48 -2.90 -5.97
CA GLY A 53 2.84 -4.19 -6.17
C GLY A 53 3.31 -4.86 -7.47
N MET A 54 3.32 -6.19 -7.50
CA MET A 54 3.76 -6.94 -8.69
C MET A 54 2.87 -6.70 -9.93
N ARG A 55 1.63 -6.23 -9.74
CA ARG A 55 0.66 -6.01 -10.83
C ARG A 55 0.82 -4.66 -11.51
N PHE A 56 1.38 -3.64 -10.85
CA PHE A 56 1.50 -2.31 -11.43
C PHE A 56 2.27 -2.28 -12.77
N PRO A 57 3.44 -2.94 -12.91
CA PRO A 57 4.14 -3.01 -14.19
C PRO A 57 3.32 -3.67 -15.30
N LEU A 58 2.49 -4.66 -14.97
CA LEU A 58 1.64 -5.38 -15.93
C LEU A 58 0.51 -4.48 -16.44
N ILE A 59 -0.14 -3.73 -15.54
CA ILE A 59 -1.17 -2.75 -15.90
C ILE A 59 -0.57 -1.65 -16.79
N LYS A 60 0.62 -1.15 -16.42
CA LYS A 60 1.32 -0.11 -17.18
C LYS A 60 1.66 -0.57 -18.59
N GLU A 61 2.17 -1.79 -18.77
CA GLU A 61 2.51 -2.32 -20.09
C GLU A 61 1.24 -2.53 -20.95
N LYS A 62 0.15 -3.01 -20.35
CA LYS A 62 -1.13 -3.24 -21.05
C LYS A 62 -1.69 -1.97 -21.71
N PHE A 63 -1.62 -0.83 -21.03
CA PHE A 63 -2.19 0.43 -21.50
C PHE A 63 -1.17 1.39 -22.13
N LYS A 64 0.08 0.95 -22.31
CA LYS A 64 1.20 1.79 -22.78
C LYS A 64 0.96 2.52 -24.11
N ASN A 65 0.21 1.89 -25.02
CA ASN A 65 -0.09 2.42 -26.35
C ASN A 65 -1.56 2.89 -26.47
N THR A 66 -2.19 3.21 -25.34
CA THR A 66 -3.55 3.75 -25.29
C THR A 66 -3.52 5.18 -24.75
N ASP A 67 -4.64 5.88 -24.87
CA ASP A 67 -4.89 7.18 -24.24
C ASP A 67 -5.13 7.09 -22.72
N LYS A 68 -5.31 5.86 -22.20
CA LYS A 68 -5.58 5.61 -20.79
C LYS A 68 -4.38 5.95 -19.91
N LYS A 69 -4.64 6.59 -18.76
CA LYS A 69 -3.61 6.91 -17.77
C LYS A 69 -3.47 5.76 -16.77
N VAL A 70 -2.23 5.39 -16.42
CA VAL A 70 -1.94 4.38 -15.39
C VAL A 70 -1.07 4.99 -14.30
N ILE A 71 -1.57 5.05 -13.07
CA ILE A 71 -0.92 5.70 -11.93
C ILE A 71 -0.56 4.68 -10.87
N GLY A 72 0.70 4.74 -10.43
CA GLY A 72 1.20 3.95 -9.31
C GLY A 72 0.91 4.69 -8.01
N ALA A 73 -0.06 4.23 -7.23
CA ALA A 73 -0.36 4.75 -5.91
C ALA A 73 0.81 4.46 -4.94
N GLU A 74 1.58 5.48 -4.63
CA GLU A 74 2.60 5.44 -3.57
C GLU A 74 1.96 5.74 -2.22
N LEU A 75 2.32 4.92 -1.22
CA LEU A 75 1.78 5.02 0.13
C LEU A 75 2.87 5.42 1.11
N THR A 76 2.51 6.30 2.03
CA THR A 76 3.34 6.72 3.17
C THR A 76 2.62 6.51 4.49
N ILE A 77 3.37 6.55 5.59
CA ILE A 77 2.89 6.30 6.94
C ILE A 77 2.17 7.54 7.47
N LEU A 78 0.97 7.35 8.02
CA LEU A 78 0.26 8.44 8.69
C LEU A 78 0.95 8.83 10.01
N PRO A 79 0.84 10.09 10.48
CA PRO A 79 1.46 10.53 11.73
C PRO A 79 1.08 9.67 12.96
N VAL A 80 -0.13 9.11 12.97
CA VAL A 80 -0.55 8.17 14.03
C VAL A 80 0.24 6.86 13.98
N GLY A 81 0.57 6.34 12.80
CA GLY A 81 1.43 5.17 12.64
C GLY A 81 2.85 5.42 13.17
N VAL A 82 3.39 6.62 12.94
CA VAL A 82 4.70 7.03 13.51
C VAL A 82 4.65 7.05 15.04
N ARG A 83 3.57 7.56 15.64
CA ARG A 83 3.38 7.51 17.10
C ARG A 83 3.29 6.08 17.63
N MET A 84 2.60 5.19 16.92
CA MET A 84 2.50 3.77 17.30
C MET A 84 3.87 3.08 17.29
N LEU A 85 4.69 3.36 16.26
CA LEU A 85 6.06 2.83 16.16
C LEU A 85 6.96 3.37 17.28
N ASN A 86 6.83 4.64 17.65
CA ASN A 86 7.61 5.24 18.73
C ASN A 86 7.16 4.79 20.13
N ALA A 87 5.94 4.25 20.26
CA ALA A 87 5.45 3.69 21.53
C ALA A 87 5.99 2.28 21.82
N VAL A 88 6.64 1.64 20.84
CA VAL A 88 7.29 0.34 21.04
C VAL A 88 8.49 0.52 21.97
N PRO A 89 8.71 -0.40 22.93
CA PRO A 89 9.90 -0.34 23.77
C PRO A 89 11.19 -0.38 22.93
N LYS A 90 12.09 0.56 23.21
CA LYS A 90 13.39 0.66 22.54
C LYS A 90 14.21 -0.63 22.69
N GLY A 91 15.03 -0.93 21.69
CA GLY A 91 15.91 -2.11 21.69
C GLY A 91 15.24 -3.42 21.27
N GLN A 92 13.94 -3.44 21.03
CA GLN A 92 13.25 -4.58 20.44
C GLN A 92 13.69 -4.84 18.98
N LYS A 93 13.67 -6.11 18.57
CA LYS A 93 13.78 -6.52 17.18
C LYS A 93 12.42 -6.37 16.51
N MET A 94 12.34 -5.57 15.45
CA MET A 94 11.10 -5.30 14.72
C MET A 94 11.09 -6.03 13.38
N GLY A 95 10.11 -6.90 13.18
CA GLY A 95 9.79 -7.51 11.90
C GLY A 95 8.92 -6.60 11.06
N VAL A 96 9.43 -6.05 9.96
CA VAL A 96 8.66 -5.27 9.01
C VAL A 96 8.17 -6.18 7.90
N VAL A 97 6.85 -6.37 7.83
CA VAL A 97 6.26 -7.37 6.93
C VAL A 97 5.28 -6.76 5.95
N ALA A 98 5.26 -7.31 4.74
CA ALA A 98 4.32 -6.95 3.69
C ALA A 98 4.03 -8.17 2.82
N GLU A 99 3.25 -8.01 1.75
CA GLU A 99 2.93 -9.13 0.86
C GLU A 99 4.17 -9.78 0.23
N HIS A 100 5.12 -8.95 -0.20
CA HIS A 100 6.36 -9.38 -0.85
C HIS A 100 7.57 -8.74 -0.18
N LEU A 101 8.75 -9.38 -0.29
CA LEU A 101 10.01 -8.85 0.24
C LEU A 101 10.31 -7.43 -0.29
N ARG A 102 10.05 -7.15 -1.57
CA ARG A 102 10.20 -5.80 -2.15
C ARG A 102 9.30 -4.78 -1.44
N CYS A 103 8.03 -5.13 -1.22
CA CYS A 103 7.07 -4.25 -0.54
C CYS A 103 7.48 -4.03 0.93
N ALA A 104 8.02 -5.07 1.59
CA ALA A 104 8.50 -4.99 2.97
C ALA A 104 9.72 -4.08 3.09
N ASN A 105 10.66 -4.15 2.16
CA ASN A 105 11.83 -3.27 2.12
C ASN A 105 11.44 -1.80 1.85
N TYR A 106 10.48 -1.56 0.95
CA TYR A 106 9.96 -0.22 0.73
C TYR A 106 9.26 0.31 2.00
N PHE A 107 8.45 -0.53 2.65
CA PHE A 107 7.77 -0.15 3.88
C PHE A 107 8.74 0.11 5.03
N LEU A 108 9.81 -0.68 5.16
CA LEU A 108 10.91 -0.42 6.09
C LEU A 108 11.58 0.94 5.80
N SER A 109 11.80 1.24 4.52
CA SER A 109 12.37 2.54 4.11
C SER A 109 11.47 3.70 4.52
N GLU A 110 10.14 3.55 4.40
CA GLU A 110 9.18 4.54 4.92
C GLU A 110 9.29 4.71 6.43
N ILE A 111 9.35 3.61 7.20
CA ILE A 111 9.53 3.66 8.67
C ILE A 111 10.80 4.43 9.03
N ILE A 112 11.93 4.11 8.40
CA ILE A 112 13.23 4.77 8.62
C ILE A 112 13.14 6.26 8.27
N ARG A 113 12.49 6.62 7.15
CA ARG A 113 12.28 8.02 6.74
C ARG A 113 11.50 8.83 7.76
N THR A 114 10.67 8.19 8.59
CA THR A 114 9.94 8.89 9.67
C THR A 114 10.81 9.18 10.91
N GLY A 115 12.08 8.77 10.93
CA GLY A 115 13.02 8.97 12.05
C GLY A 115 12.98 7.87 13.11
N VAL A 116 12.24 6.79 12.87
CA VAL A 116 12.14 5.62 13.75
C VAL A 116 13.35 4.72 13.52
N LEU A 117 14.43 4.93 14.30
CA LEU A 117 15.73 4.27 14.09
C LEU A 117 16.21 3.40 15.27
N ASP A 118 15.51 3.42 16.40
CA ASP A 118 15.94 2.78 17.66
C ASP A 118 15.75 1.24 17.69
N TYR A 119 15.58 0.60 16.53
CA TYR A 119 15.22 -0.83 16.41
C TYR A 119 16.16 -1.59 15.49
N LYS A 120 16.34 -2.89 15.78
CA LYS A 120 16.94 -3.82 14.83
C LYS A 120 15.84 -4.36 13.92
N PHE A 121 15.89 -3.97 12.65
CA PHE A 121 14.89 -4.37 11.67
C PHE A 121 15.22 -5.69 10.99
N SER A 122 14.19 -6.51 10.77
CA SER A 122 14.19 -7.62 9.83
C SER A 122 13.01 -7.43 8.89
N ALA A 123 13.21 -7.54 7.58
CA ALA A 123 12.15 -7.34 6.59
C ALA A 123 11.84 -8.65 5.85
N GLY A 124 10.55 -8.93 5.65
CA GLY A 124 10.14 -10.18 5.01
C GLY A 124 8.71 -10.16 4.48
N PRO A 125 8.34 -11.10 3.60
CA PRO A 125 6.94 -11.30 3.26
C PRO A 125 6.16 -11.82 4.48
N ILE A 126 4.83 -11.62 4.50
CA ILE A 126 3.93 -12.15 5.52
C ILE A 126 4.07 -13.68 5.67
N SER A 127 4.33 -14.38 4.56
CA SER A 127 4.58 -15.83 4.57
C SER A 127 5.81 -16.25 5.38
N ALA A 128 6.77 -15.36 5.60
CA ALA A 128 7.99 -15.63 6.38
C ALA A 128 7.86 -15.25 7.86
N MET A 129 6.73 -14.68 8.30
CA MET A 129 6.54 -14.22 9.68
C MET A 129 6.90 -15.28 10.72
N LYS A 130 6.51 -16.54 10.51
CA LYS A 130 6.77 -17.61 11.48
C LYS A 130 8.25 -17.87 11.78
N ASP A 131 9.11 -17.51 10.84
CA ASP A 131 10.53 -17.84 10.87
C ASP A 131 11.40 -16.62 11.20
N MET A 132 10.79 -15.45 11.45
CA MET A 132 11.48 -14.24 11.84
C MET A 132 11.79 -14.23 13.33
N ASP A 133 13.07 -14.08 13.68
CA ASP A 133 13.53 -13.88 15.06
C ASP A 133 13.34 -12.40 15.48
N VAL A 134 12.09 -12.07 15.86
CA VAL A 134 11.69 -10.71 16.24
C VAL A 134 10.80 -10.69 17.49
N ASP A 135 10.67 -9.52 18.09
CA ASP A 135 9.86 -9.30 19.29
C ASP A 135 8.48 -8.74 18.95
N VAL A 136 8.41 -7.96 17.87
CA VAL A 136 7.22 -7.25 17.42
C VAL A 136 7.19 -7.16 15.89
N TYR A 137 6.00 -7.18 15.32
CA TYR A 137 5.77 -7.00 13.89
C TYR A 137 5.15 -5.63 13.61
N ALA A 138 5.68 -4.94 12.61
CA ALA A 138 5.03 -3.81 11.96
C ALA A 138 4.45 -4.28 10.62
N ILE A 139 3.15 -4.10 10.42
CA ILE A 139 2.43 -4.49 9.21
C ILE A 139 1.59 -3.33 8.69
N PRO A 140 1.53 -3.09 7.38
CA PRO A 140 0.56 -2.14 6.81
C PRO A 140 -0.88 -2.50 7.17
N GLU A 141 -1.69 -1.51 7.55
CA GLU A 141 -3.08 -1.73 8.01
C GLU A 141 -3.92 -2.53 7.01
N GLU A 142 -3.71 -2.30 5.71
CA GLU A 142 -4.46 -2.95 4.65
C GLU A 142 -4.09 -4.43 4.43
N LEU A 143 -2.97 -4.88 5.00
CA LEU A 143 -2.51 -6.26 4.86
C LEU A 143 -2.82 -7.12 6.09
N ILE A 144 -3.44 -6.56 7.13
CA ILE A 144 -3.72 -7.32 8.36
C ILE A 144 -4.59 -8.56 8.12
N GLY A 145 -5.53 -8.47 7.17
CA GLY A 145 -6.39 -9.59 6.78
C GLY A 145 -5.65 -10.78 6.16
N LEU A 146 -4.40 -10.59 5.73
CA LEU A 146 -3.56 -11.66 5.18
C LEU A 146 -2.79 -12.44 6.25
N VAL A 147 -2.73 -11.93 7.49
CA VAL A 147 -2.05 -12.59 8.60
C VAL A 147 -2.96 -13.68 9.17
N LYS A 148 -2.56 -14.95 9.07
CA LYS A 148 -3.34 -16.06 9.60
C LYS A 148 -3.12 -16.20 11.10
N LYS A 149 -4.09 -16.81 11.78
CA LYS A 149 -3.99 -17.10 13.22
C LYS A 149 -2.75 -17.94 13.49
N GLY A 150 -1.88 -17.44 14.38
CA GLY A 150 -0.64 -18.11 14.78
C GLY A 150 0.58 -17.75 13.92
N ASP A 151 0.43 -16.96 12.85
CA ASP A 151 1.58 -16.52 12.04
C ASP A 151 2.55 -15.64 12.83
N ASN A 152 2.04 -14.87 13.79
CA ASN A 152 2.84 -14.03 14.69
C ASN A 152 3.44 -14.80 15.89
N ARG A 153 3.15 -16.10 16.08
CA ARG A 153 3.65 -16.93 17.21
C ARG A 153 3.60 -16.24 18.59
N GLY A 154 2.52 -15.50 18.86
CA GLY A 154 2.33 -14.79 20.13
C GLY A 154 3.09 -13.47 20.27
N LYS A 155 3.83 -13.04 19.24
CA LYS A 155 4.48 -11.72 19.17
C LYS A 155 3.45 -10.63 18.86
N SER A 156 3.73 -9.43 19.35
CA SER A 156 2.85 -8.26 19.14
C SER A 156 2.79 -7.86 17.66
N LEU A 157 1.61 -7.45 17.21
CA LEU A 157 1.36 -6.95 15.86
C LEU A 157 0.94 -5.48 15.94
N ILE A 158 1.62 -4.62 15.20
CA ILE A 158 1.31 -3.21 15.08
C ILE A 158 0.84 -2.95 13.66
N GLN A 159 -0.42 -2.58 13.55
CA GLN A 159 -1.02 -2.17 12.28
C GLN A 159 -0.67 -0.71 12.03
N ILE A 160 0.06 -0.45 10.95
CA ILE A 160 0.58 0.86 10.61
C ILE A 160 -0.32 1.48 9.55
N PRO A 161 -1.10 2.51 9.90
CA PRO A 161 -2.00 3.13 8.97
C PRO A 161 -1.27 3.97 7.93
N ARG A 162 -1.77 3.93 6.69
CA ARG A 162 -1.12 4.53 5.53
C ARG A 162 -2.05 5.44 4.73
N THR A 163 -1.44 6.31 3.93
CA THR A 163 -2.14 7.21 3.02
C THR A 163 -1.34 7.41 1.74
N ILE A 164 -1.97 7.95 0.71
CA ILE A 164 -1.32 8.35 -0.54
C ILE A 164 -0.30 9.46 -0.28
N THR A 165 0.88 9.37 -0.90
CA THR A 165 1.90 10.42 -0.79
C THR A 165 1.38 11.74 -1.38
N PRO A 166 1.81 12.92 -0.90
CA PRO A 166 1.38 14.19 -1.47
C PRO A 166 1.68 14.33 -2.97
N MET A 167 2.83 13.79 -3.42
CA MET A 167 3.22 13.79 -4.84
C MET A 167 2.27 12.94 -5.68
N CYS A 168 1.92 11.75 -5.21
CA CYS A 168 0.97 10.89 -5.91
C CYS A 168 -0.45 11.48 -5.91
N ALA A 169 -0.86 12.16 -4.83
CA ALA A 169 -2.13 12.87 -4.80
C ALA A 169 -2.19 13.98 -5.86
N ALA A 170 -1.11 14.74 -6.05
CA ALA A 170 -1.02 15.75 -7.11
C ALA A 170 -1.06 15.11 -8.51
N GLU A 171 -0.36 14.00 -8.73
CA GLU A 171 -0.39 13.24 -9.98
C GLU A 171 -1.82 12.75 -10.32
N LEU A 172 -2.53 12.21 -9.32
CA LEU A 172 -3.92 11.76 -9.48
C LEU A 172 -4.84 12.91 -9.93
N ILE A 173 -4.73 14.08 -9.29
CA ILE A 173 -5.54 15.26 -9.63
C ILE A 173 -5.20 15.72 -11.04
N ASN A 174 -3.91 15.89 -11.37
CA ASN A 174 -3.50 16.36 -12.69
C ASN A 174 -3.96 15.42 -13.79
N ALA A 175 -3.79 14.11 -13.62
CA ALA A 175 -4.26 13.13 -14.58
C ALA A 175 -5.78 13.17 -14.77
N ALA A 176 -6.55 13.42 -13.70
CA ALA A 176 -8.00 13.56 -13.78
C ALA A 176 -8.46 14.88 -14.42
N LEU A 177 -7.61 15.90 -14.47
CA LEU A 177 -7.90 17.16 -15.17
C LEU A 177 -7.45 17.15 -16.64
N GLU A 178 -6.52 16.26 -17.00
CA GLU A 178 -6.01 16.09 -18.37
C GLU A 178 -6.90 15.22 -19.26
N VAL A 179 -7.80 14.41 -18.68
CA VAL A 179 -8.73 13.53 -19.40
C VAL A 179 -10.12 14.14 -19.46
#